data_AF-A0A7Z8P515-F1
#
_entry.id   AF-A0A7Z8P515-F1
#
_cell.length_a   1.000
_cell.length_b   1.000
_cell.length_c   1.000
_cell.angle_alpha   90.00
_cell.angle_beta   90.00
_cell.angle_gamma   90.00
#
_symmetry.space_group_name_H-M   'P 1'
#
loop_
_entity.id
_entity.type
_entity.pdbx_description
1 polymer ?
#
loop_
_entity_poly.entity_id
_entity_poly.type
_entity_poly.pdbx_seq_one_letter_code
_entity_poly.pdbx_strand_id
1 'polypeptide(L)'
;MKINDLKAILKFSSREEAIFGKFDILRDAFYPMVLSLKVGGAWSYSTDDLKSISVMKVFTDYDKESKTGHTIEEVWMLLNPEWVSKEGIVHRLEKCGGKDERSLVTRPYSVTLKAERIIVASISTAKKKIYIKESTEKTVSFSGPSAFYAAHEMEHLEHVEIEGLPMWAFEYEEVKD
;
A
#
# COMPACT_ATOMS: atom_id res chain seq x y z
N MET A 1 2.85 28.43 2.40
CA MET A 1 3.48 27.61 3.45
C MET A 1 4.21 28.51 4.43
N LYS A 2 4.01 28.39 5.75
CA LYS A 2 4.68 29.27 6.74
C LYS A 2 6.10 28.76 7.01
N ILE A 3 7.02 29.64 7.44
CA ILE A 3 8.43 29.27 7.75
C ILE A 3 8.51 28.13 8.79
N ASN A 4 7.60 28.12 9.76
CA ASN A 4 7.56 27.07 10.78
C ASN A 4 7.15 25.70 10.19
N ASP A 5 6.23 25.69 9.22
CA ASP A 5 5.82 24.47 8.51
C ASP A 5 7.00 23.90 7.72
N LEU A 6 7.75 24.77 7.02
CA LEU A 6 8.95 24.37 6.29
C LEU A 6 9.99 23.72 7.22
N LYS A 7 10.26 24.34 8.38
CA LYS A 7 11.18 23.76 9.38
C LYS A 7 10.70 22.40 9.89
N ALA A 8 9.40 22.23 10.11
CA ALA A 8 8.82 20.97 10.54
C ALA A 8 8.94 19.88 9.46
N ILE A 9 8.67 20.22 8.20
CA ILE A 9 8.81 19.31 7.05
C ILE A 9 10.27 18.87 6.91
N LEU A 10 11.23 19.80 6.92
CA LEU A 10 12.65 19.46 6.82
C LEU A 10 13.12 18.55 7.97
N LYS A 11 12.67 18.82 9.19
CA LYS A 11 12.97 17.98 10.36
C LYS A 11 12.35 16.58 10.24
N PHE A 12 11.16 16.47 9.68
CA PHE A 12 10.50 15.20 9.40
C PHE A 12 11.29 14.40 8.35
N SER A 13 11.60 15.02 7.20
CA SER A 13 12.38 14.39 6.13
C SER A 13 13.77 13.95 6.58
N SER A 14 14.46 14.75 7.40
CA SER A 14 15.76 14.37 7.94
C SER A 14 15.69 13.14 8.87
N ARG A 15 14.61 13.01 9.65
CA ARG A 15 14.39 11.81 10.48
C ARG A 15 14.02 10.59 9.65
N GLU A 16 13.22 10.79 8.61
CA GLU A 16 12.84 9.76 7.64
C GLU A 16 14.09 9.18 6.98
N GLU A 17 14.96 10.03 6.43
CA GLU A 17 16.24 9.63 5.83
C GLU A 17 17.14 8.90 6.84
N ALA A 18 17.26 9.43 8.07
CA ALA A 18 18.10 8.82 9.10
C ALA A 18 17.57 7.45 9.58
N ILE A 19 16.26 7.21 9.50
CA ILE A 19 15.66 5.93 9.87
C ILE A 19 15.84 4.93 8.72
N PHE A 20 15.52 5.32 7.48
CA PHE A 20 15.65 4.43 6.33
C PHE A 20 17.12 4.07 6.05
N GLY A 21 18.05 4.99 6.25
CA GLY A 21 19.49 4.73 6.13
C GLY A 21 20.05 3.72 7.13
N LYS A 22 19.27 3.26 8.12
CA LYS A 22 19.67 2.15 9.02
C LYS A 22 19.44 0.78 8.40
N PHE A 23 18.58 0.70 7.39
CA PHE A 23 18.39 -0.51 6.63
C PHE A 23 19.42 -0.49 5.50
N ASP A 24 20.26 -1.51 5.44
CA ASP A 24 21.24 -1.71 4.37
C ASP A 24 20.53 -2.10 3.06
N ILE A 25 19.74 -1.17 2.52
CA ILE A 25 18.90 -1.30 1.33
C ILE A 25 19.11 -0.05 0.48
N LEU A 26 19.08 -0.20 -0.85
CA LEU A 26 19.12 0.91 -1.78
C LEU A 26 18.00 1.92 -1.49
N ARG A 27 18.35 3.21 -1.51
CA ARG A 27 17.41 4.30 -1.18
C ARG A 27 16.16 4.28 -2.06
N ASP A 28 16.33 4.00 -3.34
CA ASP A 28 15.24 4.00 -4.31
C ASP A 28 14.19 2.89 -4.02
N ALA A 29 14.59 1.81 -3.34
CA ALA A 29 13.67 0.76 -2.93
C ALA A 29 12.59 1.26 -1.94
N PHE A 30 12.87 2.36 -1.22
CA PHE A 30 11.94 2.96 -0.27
C PHE A 30 10.92 3.91 -0.90
N TYR A 31 11.04 4.26 -2.20
CA TYR A 31 10.09 5.18 -2.82
C TYR A 31 8.62 4.77 -2.64
N PRO A 32 8.23 3.50 -2.87
CA PRO A 32 6.85 3.07 -2.62
C PRO A 32 6.39 3.32 -1.18
N MET A 33 7.22 2.96 -0.19
CA MET A 33 6.88 3.17 1.22
C MET A 33 6.76 4.65 1.58
N VAL A 34 7.69 5.49 1.12
CA VAL A 34 7.65 6.94 1.35
C VAL A 34 6.37 7.55 0.77
N LEU A 35 5.99 7.14 -0.43
CA LEU A 35 4.75 7.59 -1.07
C LEU A 35 3.53 7.12 -0.27
N SER A 36 3.42 5.84 0.07
CA SER A 36 2.33 5.33 0.92
C SER A 36 2.20 6.10 2.24
N LEU A 37 3.32 6.44 2.89
CA LEU A 37 3.30 7.18 4.16
C LEU A 37 2.83 8.63 4.02
N LYS A 38 3.07 9.28 2.88
CA LYS A 38 2.80 10.72 2.68
C LYS A 38 1.53 11.01 1.92
N VAL A 39 1.22 10.19 0.91
CA VAL A 39 0.08 10.38 0.00
C VAL A 39 -0.96 9.27 0.11
N GLY A 40 -0.68 8.21 0.89
CA GLY A 40 -1.55 7.04 0.98
C GLY A 40 -1.48 6.17 -0.27
N GLY A 41 -2.30 5.12 -0.30
CA GLY A 41 -2.32 4.14 -1.39
C GLY A 41 -1.15 3.15 -1.37
N ALA A 42 -1.24 2.19 -2.26
CA ALA A 42 -0.16 1.26 -2.59
C ALA A 42 0.64 1.82 -3.78
N TRP A 43 1.91 1.44 -3.86
CA TRP A 43 2.81 1.92 -4.90
C TRP A 43 3.79 0.83 -5.28
N SER A 44 4.35 0.95 -6.48
CA SER A 44 5.38 0.09 -7.02
C SER A 44 6.52 0.92 -7.59
N TYR A 45 7.71 0.34 -7.59
CA TYR A 45 8.92 0.90 -8.20
C TYR A 45 9.73 -0.24 -8.80
N SER A 46 10.14 -0.10 -10.05
CA SER A 46 10.94 -1.09 -10.77
C SER A 46 12.06 -0.42 -11.55
N THR A 47 13.25 -0.99 -11.47
CA THR A 47 14.33 -0.87 -12.44
C THR A 47 14.69 -2.28 -12.93
N ASP A 48 15.73 -2.41 -13.76
CA ASP A 48 16.19 -3.72 -14.24
C ASP A 48 16.65 -4.65 -13.09
N ASP A 49 17.26 -4.07 -12.05
CA ASP A 49 17.89 -4.81 -10.94
C ASP A 49 17.13 -4.74 -9.60
N LEU A 50 16.04 -3.97 -9.54
CA LEU A 50 15.35 -3.67 -8.28
C LEU A 50 13.85 -3.58 -8.49
N LYS A 51 13.10 -4.39 -7.75
CA LYS A 51 11.63 -4.31 -7.66
C LYS A 51 11.20 -4.07 -6.23
N SER A 52 10.29 -3.14 -6.02
CA SER A 52 9.73 -2.85 -4.69
C SER A 52 8.27 -2.50 -4.81
N ILE A 53 7.45 -2.99 -3.88
CA ILE A 53 6.06 -2.55 -3.71
C ILE A 53 5.81 -2.13 -2.27
N SER A 54 4.85 -1.23 -2.07
CA SER A 54 4.26 -0.96 -0.77
C SER A 54 2.78 -1.33 -0.77
N VAL A 55 2.35 -2.07 0.25
CA VAL A 55 0.96 -2.52 0.43
C VAL A 55 0.43 -1.96 1.75
N MET A 56 -0.72 -1.30 1.69
CA MET A 56 -1.36 -0.76 2.89
C MET A 56 -2.31 -1.77 3.52
N LYS A 57 -2.29 -1.82 4.85
CA LYS A 57 -3.28 -2.50 5.68
C LYS A 57 -3.81 -1.51 6.71
N VAL A 58 -5.10 -1.25 6.68
CA VAL A 58 -5.76 -0.27 7.56
C VAL A 58 -6.74 -1.01 8.45
N PHE A 59 -6.70 -0.72 9.73
CA PHE A 59 -7.67 -1.20 10.71
C PHE A 59 -8.00 -0.09 11.70
N THR A 60 -9.20 -0.16 12.25
CA THR A 60 -9.69 0.81 13.22
C THR A 60 -9.83 0.14 14.57
N ASP A 61 -9.11 0.65 15.56
CA ASP A 61 -9.36 0.34 16.96
C ASP A 61 -10.46 1.27 17.46
N TYR A 62 -11.69 0.76 17.55
CA TYR A 62 -12.87 1.53 17.95
C TYR A 62 -13.38 1.06 19.30
N ASP A 63 -13.30 1.97 20.28
CA ASP A 63 -13.82 1.75 21.61
C ASP A 63 -15.30 2.18 21.66
N LYS A 64 -16.18 1.18 21.88
CA LYS A 64 -17.64 1.39 21.86
C LYS A 64 -18.15 2.19 23.06
N GLU A 65 -17.43 2.17 24.18
CA GLU A 65 -17.85 2.84 25.43
C GLU A 65 -17.60 4.35 25.34
N SER A 66 -16.36 4.73 25.06
CA SER A 66 -15.93 6.11 24.81
C SER A 66 -16.43 6.67 23.48
N LYS A 67 -16.89 5.81 22.56
CA LYS A 67 -17.25 6.17 21.17
C LYS A 67 -16.10 6.84 20.41
N THR A 68 -14.86 6.42 20.70
CA THR A 68 -13.66 6.95 20.04
C THR A 68 -12.98 5.87 19.22
N GLY A 69 -12.40 6.26 18.08
CA GLY A 69 -11.71 5.36 17.18
C GLY A 69 -10.38 5.91 16.72
N HIS A 70 -9.38 5.05 16.66
CA HIS A 70 -8.06 5.37 16.13
C HIS A 70 -7.72 4.40 15.00
N THR A 71 -7.40 4.94 13.83
CA THR A 71 -6.85 4.11 12.76
C THR A 71 -5.41 3.77 13.07
N ILE A 72 -5.06 2.52 12.75
CA ILE A 72 -3.70 2.05 12.63
C ILE A 72 -3.52 1.65 11.18
N GLU A 73 -2.50 2.24 10.57
CA GLU A 73 -2.15 2.00 9.17
C GLU A 73 -0.78 1.34 9.15
N GLU A 74 -0.70 0.16 8.55
CA GLU A 74 0.55 -0.51 8.27
C GLU A 74 0.89 -0.37 6.79
N VAL A 75 2.09 0.10 6.50
CA VAL A 75 2.68 0.09 5.17
C VAL A 75 3.73 -1.01 5.13
N TRP A 76 3.48 -2.02 4.32
CA TRP A 76 4.35 -3.17 4.10
C TRP A 76 5.14 -2.97 2.82
N MET A 77 6.44 -2.74 2.91
CA MET A 77 7.34 -2.70 1.75
C MET A 77 7.96 -4.08 1.53
N LEU A 78 7.81 -4.60 0.32
CA LEU A 78 8.36 -5.89 -0.09
C LEU A 78 9.41 -5.66 -1.16
N LEU A 79 10.63 -6.12 -0.89
CA LEU A 79 11.76 -6.05 -1.82
C LEU A 79 11.82 -7.32 -2.67
N ASN A 80 11.90 -7.15 -3.99
CA ASN A 80 11.90 -8.22 -4.99
C ASN A 80 10.80 -9.26 -4.70
N PRO A 81 9.52 -8.84 -4.67
CA PRO A 81 8.42 -9.73 -4.33
C PRO A 81 8.14 -10.77 -5.41
N GLU A 82 7.76 -11.96 -4.99
CA GLU A 82 7.38 -13.10 -5.84
C GLU A 82 6.04 -13.69 -5.36
N TRP A 83 5.25 -14.17 -6.31
CA TRP A 83 4.02 -14.88 -6.01
C TRP A 83 4.29 -16.24 -5.37
N VAL A 84 3.66 -16.50 -4.22
CA VAL A 84 3.58 -17.83 -3.62
C VAL A 84 2.22 -18.46 -3.92
N SER A 85 1.14 -17.71 -3.71
CA SER A 85 -0.22 -18.17 -4.00
C SER A 85 -1.20 -17.02 -4.24
N LYS A 86 -2.28 -17.33 -4.97
CA LYS A 86 -3.44 -16.47 -5.22
C LYS A 86 -4.70 -17.31 -4.97
N GLU A 87 -5.69 -16.76 -4.27
CA GLU A 87 -6.94 -17.47 -3.96
C GLU A 87 -8.16 -16.56 -4.12
N GLY A 88 -9.24 -17.13 -4.63
CA GLY A 88 -10.53 -16.46 -4.80
C GLY A 88 -10.58 -15.51 -5.99
N ILE A 89 -11.79 -15.04 -6.29
CA ILE A 89 -12.07 -14.11 -7.39
C ILE A 89 -13.00 -13.03 -6.83
N VAL A 90 -12.57 -11.77 -6.93
CA VAL A 90 -13.34 -10.60 -6.51
C VAL A 90 -13.45 -9.65 -7.69
N HIS A 91 -14.68 -9.30 -8.05
CA HIS A 91 -14.97 -8.24 -9.00
C HIS A 91 -15.06 -6.91 -8.26
N ARG A 92 -14.25 -5.93 -8.64
CA ARG A 92 -14.24 -4.62 -7.97
C ARG A 92 -13.89 -3.49 -8.92
N LEU A 93 -14.31 -2.29 -8.54
CA LEU A 93 -13.95 -1.07 -9.25
C LEU A 93 -12.63 -0.50 -8.73
N GLU A 94 -11.64 -0.33 -9.60
CA GLU A 94 -10.33 0.28 -9.31
C GLU A 94 -10.06 1.45 -10.26
N LYS A 95 -9.29 2.44 -9.79
CA LYS A 95 -8.73 3.52 -10.62
C LYS A 95 -7.21 3.44 -10.48
N CYS A 96 -6.51 3.25 -11.58
CA CYS A 96 -5.05 3.39 -11.64
C CYS A 96 -4.69 4.87 -11.77
N GLY A 97 -3.55 5.31 -11.24
CA GLY A 97 -3.13 6.71 -11.27
C GLY A 97 -3.00 7.31 -12.69
N GLY A 98 -2.77 6.46 -13.70
CA GLY A 98 -2.72 6.88 -15.11
C GLY A 98 -4.05 6.89 -15.85
N LYS A 99 -5.15 6.45 -15.24
CA LYS A 99 -6.49 6.43 -15.86
C LYS A 99 -7.37 7.52 -15.23
N ASP A 100 -8.23 8.14 -16.02
CA ASP A 100 -9.14 9.19 -15.52
C ASP A 100 -10.31 8.62 -14.69
N GLU A 101 -10.71 7.38 -14.98
CA GLU A 101 -11.91 6.74 -14.45
C GLU A 101 -11.65 5.37 -13.81
N ARG A 102 -12.68 4.85 -13.13
CA ARG A 102 -12.66 3.50 -12.55
C ARG A 102 -13.05 2.46 -13.60
N SER A 103 -12.47 1.28 -13.49
CA SER A 103 -12.84 0.11 -14.26
C SER A 103 -13.12 -1.06 -13.33
N LEU A 104 -14.07 -1.92 -13.73
CA LEU A 104 -14.31 -3.21 -13.11
C LEU A 104 -13.19 -4.16 -13.51
N VAL A 105 -12.45 -4.63 -12.51
CA VAL A 105 -11.36 -5.58 -12.65
C VAL A 105 -11.61 -6.78 -11.77
N THR A 106 -10.87 -7.85 -12.06
CA THR A 106 -10.84 -9.04 -11.22
C THR A 106 -9.55 -9.07 -10.40
N ARG A 107 -9.68 -9.37 -9.11
CA ARG A 107 -8.57 -9.52 -8.16
C ARG A 107 -8.71 -10.82 -7.37
N PRO A 108 -7.60 -11.42 -6.92
CA PRO A 108 -7.66 -12.47 -5.92
C PRO A 108 -8.17 -11.91 -4.59
N TYR A 109 -9.00 -12.68 -3.86
CA TYR A 109 -9.43 -12.31 -2.51
C TYR A 109 -8.27 -12.34 -1.52
N SER A 110 -7.37 -13.32 -1.67
CA SER A 110 -6.21 -13.51 -0.83
C SER A 110 -4.97 -13.77 -1.68
N VAL A 111 -3.83 -13.26 -1.22
CA VAL A 111 -2.53 -13.47 -1.86
C VAL A 111 -1.48 -13.76 -0.81
N THR A 112 -0.50 -14.57 -1.19
CA THR A 112 0.74 -14.74 -0.43
C THR A 112 1.92 -14.37 -1.31
N LEU A 113 2.75 -13.47 -0.79
CA LEU A 113 3.97 -13.00 -1.43
C LEU A 113 5.18 -13.39 -0.59
N LYS A 114 6.24 -13.79 -1.27
CA LYS A 114 7.57 -13.91 -0.70
C LYS A 114 8.38 -12.70 -1.15
N ALA A 115 9.29 -12.21 -0.32
CA ALA A 115 10.18 -11.12 -0.65
C ALA A 115 11.56 -11.37 -0.04
N GLU A 116 12.60 -10.75 -0.59
CA GLU A 116 13.95 -10.85 -0.04
C GLU A 116 14.04 -10.25 1.36
N ARG A 117 13.39 -9.09 1.52
CA ARG A 117 13.26 -8.33 2.77
C ARG A 117 11.87 -7.71 2.83
N ILE A 118 11.32 -7.64 4.03
CA ILE A 118 10.01 -7.02 4.29
C ILE A 118 10.19 -5.97 5.38
N ILE A 119 9.91 -4.71 5.05
CA ILE A 119 9.92 -3.61 6.02
C ILE A 119 8.49 -3.20 6.32
N VAL A 120 8.17 -3.00 7.59
CA VAL A 120 6.82 -2.64 8.03
C VAL A 120 6.88 -1.32 8.78
N ALA A 121 6.10 -0.34 8.31
CA ALA A 121 5.88 0.91 9.00
C ALA A 121 4.45 0.96 9.56
N SER A 122 4.30 1.03 10.88
CA SER A 122 3.00 1.14 11.56
C SER A 122 2.77 2.56 12.05
N ILE A 123 1.74 3.22 11.53
CA ILE A 123 1.32 4.57 11.89
C ILE A 123 0.27 4.48 12.99
N SER A 124 0.56 5.08 14.15
CA SER A 124 -0.42 5.20 15.25
C SER A 124 -0.93 6.64 15.33
N THR A 125 -2.20 6.82 15.01
CA THR A 125 -2.87 8.13 15.15
C THR A 125 -3.01 8.55 16.61
N ALA A 126 -3.25 7.61 17.53
CA ALA A 126 -3.30 7.86 18.96
C ALA A 126 -1.95 8.38 19.52
N LYS A 127 -0.84 7.73 19.13
CA LYS A 127 0.50 8.07 19.63
C LYS A 127 1.21 9.16 18.81
N LYS A 128 0.68 9.51 17.63
CA LYS A 128 1.30 10.39 16.62
C LYS A 128 2.73 9.95 16.30
N LYS A 129 2.91 8.64 16.12
CA LYS A 129 4.22 8.01 15.88
C LYS A 129 4.13 7.02 14.73
N ILE A 130 5.23 6.94 13.99
CA ILE A 130 5.47 5.91 12.97
C ILE A 130 6.54 4.99 13.56
N TYR A 131 6.21 3.71 13.66
CA TYR A 131 7.12 2.67 14.11
C TYR A 131 7.58 1.90 12.89
N ILE A 132 8.89 1.67 12.74
CA ILE A 132 9.42 0.90 11.63
C ILE A 132 10.18 -0.31 12.16
N LYS A 133 10.06 -1.42 11.45
CA LYS A 133 10.84 -2.63 11.69
C LYS A 133 11.05 -3.41 10.41
N GLU A 134 12.08 -4.23 10.40
CA GLU A 134 12.19 -5.32 9.44
C GLU A 134 11.50 -6.56 10.00
N SER A 135 10.75 -7.26 9.15
CA SER A 135 10.14 -8.55 9.49
C SER A 135 11.20 -9.65 9.52
N THR A 136 11.10 -10.55 10.48
CA THR A 136 11.88 -11.80 10.49
C THR A 136 11.38 -12.80 9.46
N GLU A 137 10.09 -12.72 9.11
CA GLU A 137 9.48 -13.51 8.05
C GLU A 137 9.75 -12.91 6.68
N LYS A 138 9.99 -13.79 5.70
CA LYS A 138 10.16 -13.43 4.28
C LYS A 138 8.89 -13.61 3.45
N THR A 139 7.82 -14.09 4.07
CA THR A 139 6.54 -14.35 3.43
C THR A 139 5.46 -13.59 4.18
N VAL A 140 4.52 -13.00 3.44
CA VAL A 140 3.37 -12.29 4.00
C VAL A 140 2.12 -12.62 3.20
N SER A 141 0.99 -12.75 3.89
CA SER A 141 -0.31 -12.94 3.28
C SER A 141 -1.18 -11.71 3.49
N PHE A 142 -1.88 -11.32 2.43
CA PHE A 142 -2.87 -10.25 2.46
C PHE A 142 -4.22 -10.79 2.02
N SER A 143 -5.30 -10.22 2.55
CA SER A 143 -6.67 -10.52 2.13
C SER A 143 -7.49 -9.24 1.96
N GLY A 144 -8.59 -9.34 1.20
CA GLY A 144 -9.49 -8.22 0.96
C GLY A 144 -8.77 -7.02 0.32
N PRO A 145 -9.03 -5.77 0.78
CA PRO A 145 -8.43 -4.58 0.20
C PRO A 145 -6.91 -4.61 0.02
N SER A 146 -6.18 -5.15 1.01
CA SER A 146 -4.72 -5.25 0.95
C SER A 146 -4.24 -6.26 -0.11
N ALA A 147 -4.98 -7.36 -0.32
CA ALA A 147 -4.65 -8.31 -1.39
C ALA A 147 -4.82 -7.67 -2.77
N PHE A 148 -5.85 -6.84 -2.92
CA PHE A 148 -6.11 -6.15 -4.19
C PHE A 148 -5.03 -5.12 -4.49
N TYR A 149 -4.60 -4.37 -3.47
CA TYR A 149 -3.45 -3.46 -3.59
C TYR A 149 -2.17 -4.21 -3.97
N ALA A 150 -1.86 -5.31 -3.27
CA ALA A 150 -0.71 -6.13 -3.61
C ALA A 150 -0.76 -6.65 -5.05
N ALA A 151 -1.91 -7.16 -5.50
CA ALA A 151 -2.07 -7.63 -6.87
C ALA A 151 -1.93 -6.53 -7.93
N HIS A 152 -2.49 -5.35 -7.67
CA HIS A 152 -2.34 -4.20 -8.54
C HIS A 152 -0.86 -3.78 -8.69
N GLU A 153 -0.12 -3.69 -7.58
CA GLU A 153 1.29 -3.28 -7.65
C GLU A 153 2.19 -4.35 -8.26
N MET A 154 1.88 -5.64 -8.06
CA MET A 154 2.58 -6.74 -8.72
C MET A 154 2.36 -6.74 -10.24
N GLU A 155 1.17 -6.37 -10.72
CA GLU A 155 0.87 -6.20 -12.15
C GLU A 155 1.79 -5.16 -12.81
N HIS A 156 2.02 -4.02 -12.14
CA HIS A 156 2.97 -3.01 -12.61
C HIS A 156 4.40 -3.55 -12.72
N LEU A 157 4.84 -4.35 -11.75
CA LEU A 157 6.17 -4.99 -11.77
C LEU A 157 6.34 -6.06 -12.86
N GLU A 158 5.23 -6.63 -13.32
CA GLU A 158 5.16 -7.63 -14.39
C GLU A 158 4.95 -6.99 -15.76
N HIS A 159 4.76 -5.66 -15.82
CA HIS A 159 4.37 -4.92 -17.03
C HIS A 159 3.10 -5.47 -17.68
N VAL A 160 2.17 -5.97 -16.85
CA VAL A 160 0.87 -6.46 -17.27
C VAL A 160 -0.18 -5.43 -16.85
N GLU A 161 -0.73 -4.69 -17.81
CA GLU A 161 -1.91 -3.87 -17.54
C GLU A 161 -3.19 -4.69 -17.74
N ILE A 162 -4.01 -4.78 -16.69
CA ILE A 162 -5.35 -5.36 -16.83
C ILE A 162 -6.30 -4.31 -17.40
N GLU A 163 -6.81 -4.58 -18.60
CA GLU A 163 -7.94 -3.85 -19.16
C GLU A 163 -9.23 -4.29 -18.43
N GLY A 164 -9.76 -3.40 -17.61
CA GLY A 164 -11.05 -3.61 -16.93
C GLY A 164 -12.22 -3.10 -17.76
N LEU A 165 -13.44 -3.54 -17.41
CA LEU A 165 -14.67 -3.00 -18.01
C LEU A 165 -14.91 -1.58 -17.47
N PRO A 166 -15.01 -0.54 -18.32
CA PRO A 166 -15.13 0.83 -17.85
C PRO A 166 -16.48 1.11 -17.19
N MET A 167 -16.52 2.13 -16.31
CA MET A 167 -17.73 2.46 -15.55
C MET A 167 -18.93 2.82 -16.44
N TRP A 168 -18.73 3.44 -17.62
CA TRP A 168 -19.82 3.77 -18.54
C TRP A 168 -20.48 2.56 -19.23
N ALA A 169 -19.96 1.35 -19.03
CA ALA A 169 -20.61 0.12 -19.46
C ALA A 169 -21.68 -0.38 -18.46
N PHE A 170 -21.83 0.28 -17.31
CA PHE A 170 -22.80 -0.08 -16.29
C PHE A 170 -24.16 0.55 -16.60
N GLU A 171 -25.23 -0.17 -16.28
CA GLU A 171 -26.60 0.31 -16.38
C GLU A 171 -27.09 0.81 -15.02
N TYR A 172 -27.89 1.88 -15.03
CA TYR A 172 -28.60 2.34 -13.84
C TYR A 172 -29.95 1.62 -13.74
N GLU A 173 -30.22 1.00 -12.60
CA GLU A 173 -31.51 0.40 -12.28
C GLU A 173 -32.07 1.06 -11.01
N GLU A 174 -33.32 1.53 -11.07
CA GLU A 174 -34.03 2.05 -9.89
C GLU A 174 -34.53 0.88 -9.05
N VAL A 175 -34.02 0.75 -7.82
CA VAL A 175 -34.53 -0.23 -6.85
C VAL A 175 -35.66 0.43 -6.05
N LYS A 176 -36.85 -0.18 -6.05
CA LYS A 176 -37.98 0.24 -5.21
C LYS A 176 -37.99 -0.60 -3.93
N ASP A 177 -37.99 0.08 -2.78
CA ASP A 177 -38.11 -0.51 -1.45
C ASP A 177 -39.50 -1.12 -1.18
#